data_AF-A0A959ES38-F1
#
_entry.id   AF-A0A959ES38-F1
#
_cell.length_a   1.000
_cell.length_b   1.000
_cell.length_c   1.000
_cell.angle_alpha   90.00
_cell.angle_beta   90.00
_cell.angle_gamma   90.00
#
_symmetry.space_group_name_H-M   'P 1'
#
loop_
_entity.id
_entity.type
_entity.pdbx_description
1 polymer ?
#
loop_
_entity_poly.entity_id
_entity_poly.type
_entity_poly.pdbx_seq_one_letter_code
_entity_poly.pdbx_strand_id
1 'polypeptide(L)'
;LLEGQFPSLYENRVTDEMLEGLRQLGMEYKTVSEPTGMLVVSDGDIAANFITNPETRGVMPLGYNRYERRQYANKDFLINSIEYLLDEGGVIEARGKDIKLRLLDTVRAQSQKTLWQLLNIGTPLLFLALFGWGFNYYRKNRFAK
;
A
#
# COMPACT_ATOMS: atom_id res chain seq x y z
N LEU A 1 -14.07 4.31 8.16
CA LEU A 1 -13.01 5.33 8.28
C LEU A 1 -13.56 6.62 7.71
N LEU A 2 -13.42 7.72 8.43
CA LEU A 2 -13.84 9.05 8.02
C LEU A 2 -12.60 9.93 7.89
N GLU A 3 -12.55 10.78 6.87
CA GLU A 3 -11.44 11.70 6.63
C GLU A 3 -11.99 13.09 6.33
N GLY A 4 -11.31 14.11 6.84
CA GLY A 4 -11.69 15.50 6.62
C GLY A 4 -11.50 16.35 7.87
N GLN A 5 -12.30 17.41 7.96
CA GLN A 5 -12.29 18.32 9.09
C GLN A 5 -13.50 18.02 9.98
N PHE A 6 -13.27 17.96 11.30
CA PHE A 6 -14.31 17.64 12.27
C PHE A 6 -14.57 18.81 13.23
N PRO A 7 -15.82 19.02 13.66
CA PRO A 7 -16.12 20.02 14.67
C PRO A 7 -15.44 19.66 16.00
N SER A 8 -14.93 20.68 16.68
CA SER A 8 -14.28 20.52 17.98
C SER A 8 -15.30 20.12 19.04
N LEU A 9 -14.91 19.22 19.95
CA LEU A 9 -15.73 18.89 21.14
C LEU A 9 -16.03 20.13 22.00
N TYR A 10 -15.15 21.13 21.93
CA TYR A 10 -15.24 22.37 22.69
C TYR A 10 -15.99 23.48 21.95
N GLU A 11 -16.45 23.22 20.72
CA GLU A 11 -17.24 24.19 19.97
C GLU A 11 -18.45 24.66 20.80
N ASN A 12 -18.60 25.97 20.96
CA ASN A 12 -19.65 26.62 21.77
C ASN A 12 -19.65 26.25 23.26
N ARG A 13 -18.55 25.70 23.80
CA ARG A 13 -18.41 25.31 25.21
C ARG A 13 -17.26 25.99 25.95
N VAL A 14 -16.57 26.93 25.30
CA VAL A 14 -15.44 27.66 25.89
C VAL A 14 -15.93 28.96 26.50
N THR A 15 -15.55 29.21 27.77
CA THR A 15 -15.85 30.46 28.48
C THR A 15 -14.80 31.54 28.21
N ASP A 16 -15.12 32.80 28.50
CA ASP A 16 -14.19 33.92 28.33
C ASP A 16 -12.90 33.75 29.16
N GLU A 17 -12.99 33.20 30.37
CA GLU A 17 -11.82 32.86 31.21
C GLU A 17 -10.92 31.81 30.55
N MET A 18 -11.50 30.79 29.89
CA MET A 18 -10.73 29.78 29.17
C MET A 18 -10.06 30.38 27.93
N LEU A 19 -10.72 31.29 27.23
CA LEU A 19 -10.13 32.02 26.09
C LEU A 19 -8.96 32.89 26.54
N GLU A 20 -9.07 33.59 27.67
CA GLU A 20 -7.96 34.34 28.24
C GLU A 20 -6.80 33.43 28.64
N GLY A 21 -7.08 32.28 29.26
CA GLY A 21 -6.07 31.27 29.58
C GLY A 21 -5.34 30.75 28.35
N LEU A 22 -6.06 30.45 27.26
CA LEU A 22 -5.46 30.03 25.99
C LEU A 22 -4.56 31.12 25.40
N ARG A 23 -5.00 32.38 25.43
CA ARG A 23 -4.19 33.53 24.97
C ARG A 23 -2.91 33.71 25.78
N GLN A 24 -2.97 33.53 27.10
CA GLN A 24 -1.78 33.58 27.97
C GLN A 24 -0.77 32.47 27.64
N LEU A 25 -1.27 31.30 27.21
CA LEU A 25 -0.45 30.17 26.78
C LEU A 25 0.00 30.27 25.31
N GLY A 26 -0.38 31.35 24.59
CA GLY A 26 -0.09 31.52 23.17
C GLY A 26 -0.78 30.50 22.26
N MET A 27 -1.89 29.90 22.72
CA MET A 27 -2.67 28.93 21.95
C MET A 27 -3.92 29.58 21.35
N GLU A 28 -4.21 29.24 20.09
CA GLU A 28 -5.43 29.67 19.42
C GLU A 28 -6.56 28.67 19.66
N TYR A 29 -7.75 29.20 19.93
CA TYR A 29 -8.96 28.39 20.01
C TYR A 29 -9.39 27.95 18.60
N LYS A 30 -9.52 26.63 18.40
CA LYS A 30 -9.96 26.04 17.14
C LYS A 30 -11.36 25.44 17.29
N THR A 31 -12.30 25.94 16.49
CA THR A 31 -13.66 25.41 16.39
C THR A 31 -13.75 24.16 15.52
N VAL A 32 -12.80 23.98 14.60
CA VAL A 32 -12.73 22.87 13.65
C VAL A 32 -11.30 22.31 13.65
N SER A 33 -11.16 21.00 13.47
CA SER A 33 -9.85 20.35 13.36
C SER A 33 -9.15 20.68 12.04
N GLU A 34 -7.82 20.55 12.03
CA GLU A 34 -7.08 20.37 10.77
C GLU A 34 -7.58 19.08 10.06
N PRO A 35 -7.31 18.91 8.74
CA PRO A 35 -7.62 17.67 8.04
C PRO A 35 -7.03 16.46 8.77
N THR A 36 -7.88 15.51 9.16
CA THR A 36 -7.50 14.34 9.95
C THR A 36 -8.40 13.14 9.62
N GLY A 37 -8.10 11.99 10.22
CA GLY A 37 -8.84 10.74 10.07
C GLY A 37 -9.50 10.31 11.38
N MET A 38 -10.66 9.66 11.28
CA MET A 38 -11.38 9.06 12.40
C MET A 38 -11.80 7.62 12.08
N LEU A 39 -11.35 6.68 12.92
CA LEU A 39 -11.84 5.31 12.91
C LEU A 39 -13.05 5.20 13.84
N VAL A 40 -14.18 4.73 13.31
CA VAL A 40 -15.39 4.44 14.08
C VAL A 40 -15.62 2.94 14.05
N VAL A 41 -15.66 2.32 15.23
CA VAL A 41 -16.00 0.91 15.41
C VAL A 41 -17.22 0.83 16.29
N SER A 42 -18.22 0.05 15.87
CA SER A 42 -19.52 -0.05 16.57
C SER A 42 -19.47 -0.84 17.87
N ASP A 43 -18.48 -1.73 18.02
CA ASP A 43 -18.33 -2.62 19.16
C ASP A 43 -16.91 -2.53 19.74
N GLY A 44 -16.83 -2.26 21.05
CA GLY A 44 -15.57 -2.11 21.78
C GLY A 44 -14.87 -3.44 22.08
N ASP A 45 -15.59 -4.56 22.01
CA ASP A 45 -15.04 -5.90 22.28
C ASP A 45 -13.98 -6.31 21.24
N ILE A 46 -13.90 -5.59 20.10
CA ILE A 46 -12.86 -5.80 19.09
C ILE A 46 -11.44 -5.72 19.66
N ALA A 47 -11.24 -4.90 20.70
CA ALA A 47 -9.97 -4.65 21.36
C ALA A 47 -9.81 -5.42 22.69
N ALA A 48 -10.77 -6.27 23.04
CA ALA A 48 -10.77 -7.01 24.29
C ALA A 48 -10.03 -8.35 24.19
N ASN A 49 -9.23 -8.66 25.21
CA ASN A 49 -8.58 -9.95 25.37
C ASN A 49 -9.25 -10.74 26.51
N PHE A 50 -9.50 -12.03 26.29
CA PHE A 50 -9.97 -12.90 27.36
C PHE A 50 -8.84 -13.25 28.33
N ILE A 51 -9.11 -13.14 29.62
CA ILE A 51 -8.19 -13.55 30.69
C ILE A 51 -8.38 -15.05 30.91
N THR A 52 -7.30 -15.83 30.77
CA THR A 52 -7.31 -17.29 30.97
C THR A 52 -7.12 -17.67 32.43
N ASN A 53 -6.28 -16.93 33.15
CA ASN A 53 -6.00 -17.17 34.56
C ASN A 53 -5.88 -15.82 35.29
N PRO A 54 -6.81 -15.50 36.20
CA PRO A 54 -6.78 -14.25 36.97
C PRO A 54 -5.55 -14.08 37.87
N GLU A 55 -5.00 -15.18 38.41
CA GLU A 55 -3.88 -15.15 39.34
C GLU A 55 -2.54 -14.92 38.62
N THR A 56 -2.36 -15.56 37.46
CA THR A 56 -1.13 -15.42 36.65
C THR A 56 -1.22 -14.34 35.58
N ARG A 57 -2.37 -13.68 35.44
CA ARG A 57 -2.68 -12.68 34.39
C ARG A 57 -2.44 -13.20 32.97
N GLY A 58 -2.66 -14.49 32.75
CA GLY A 58 -2.62 -15.06 31.40
C GLY A 58 -3.71 -14.45 30.52
N VAL A 59 -3.35 -13.95 29.34
CA VAL A 59 -4.29 -13.38 28.36
C VAL A 59 -4.25 -14.16 27.06
N MET A 60 -5.41 -14.38 26.46
CA MET A 60 -5.51 -14.94 25.11
C MET A 60 -5.10 -13.90 24.06
N PRO A 61 -4.57 -14.32 22.90
CA PRO A 61 -4.31 -13.41 21.79
C PRO A 61 -5.57 -12.63 21.36
N LEU A 62 -5.39 -11.39 20.89
CA LEU A 62 -6.51 -10.52 20.53
C LEU A 62 -7.24 -11.03 19.31
N GLY A 63 -8.56 -11.23 19.41
CA GLY A 63 -9.36 -11.84 18.34
C GLY A 63 -9.39 -13.37 18.39
N TYR A 64 -8.83 -14.02 19.42
CA TYR A 64 -9.00 -15.47 19.59
C TYR A 64 -10.41 -15.81 20.10
N ASN A 65 -11.16 -16.58 19.31
CA ASN A 65 -12.45 -17.14 19.73
C ASN A 65 -12.27 -18.56 20.28
N ARG A 66 -12.52 -18.73 21.58
CA ARG A 66 -12.40 -20.01 22.31
C ARG A 66 -13.38 -21.10 21.87
N TYR A 67 -14.57 -20.72 21.40
CA TYR A 67 -15.63 -21.65 21.01
C TYR A 67 -15.33 -22.25 19.65
N GLU A 68 -14.85 -21.41 18.73
CA GLU A 68 -14.48 -21.81 17.38
C GLU A 68 -13.02 -22.26 17.25
N ARG A 69 -12.22 -22.04 18.31
CA ARG A 69 -10.77 -22.26 18.35
C ARG A 69 -10.04 -21.57 17.19
N ARG A 70 -10.52 -20.39 16.80
CA ARG A 70 -10.05 -19.64 15.64
C ARG A 70 -9.52 -18.29 16.06
N GLN A 71 -8.40 -17.90 15.46
CA GLN A 71 -7.83 -16.57 15.56
C GLN A 71 -8.40 -15.67 14.46
N TYR A 72 -9.10 -14.61 14.85
CA TYR A 72 -9.54 -13.54 13.96
C TYR A 72 -8.48 -12.44 13.84
N ALA A 73 -8.60 -11.65 12.77
CA ALA A 73 -7.64 -10.60 12.41
C ALA A 73 -7.87 -9.28 13.17
N ASN A 74 -8.45 -9.30 14.37
CA ASN A 74 -8.72 -8.08 15.16
C ASN A 74 -7.44 -7.30 15.46
N LYS A 75 -6.38 -8.01 15.84
CA LYS A 75 -5.07 -7.40 16.08
C LYS A 75 -4.55 -6.69 14.83
N ASP A 76 -4.55 -7.38 13.70
CA ASP A 76 -4.04 -6.83 12.45
C ASP A 76 -4.90 -5.65 11.99
N PHE A 77 -6.22 -5.74 12.11
CA PHE A 77 -7.14 -4.64 11.82
C PHE A 77 -6.81 -3.39 12.64
N LEU A 78 -6.65 -3.51 13.96
CA LEU A 78 -6.37 -2.36 14.82
C LEU A 78 -4.98 -1.79 14.56
N ILE A 79 -3.95 -2.63 14.41
CA ILE A 79 -2.59 -2.16 14.10
C ILE A 79 -2.56 -1.44 12.76
N ASN A 80 -3.15 -2.01 11.71
CA ASN A 80 -3.20 -1.38 10.40
C ASN A 80 -4.00 -0.08 10.42
N SER A 81 -5.08 -0.02 11.20
CA SER A 81 -5.88 1.21 11.32
C SER A 81 -5.12 2.31 12.06
N ILE A 82 -4.36 1.98 13.10
CA ILE A 82 -3.50 2.93 13.82
C ILE A 82 -2.35 3.38 12.92
N GLU A 83 -1.67 2.45 12.25
CA GLU A 83 -0.63 2.77 11.27
C GLU A 83 -1.18 3.73 10.21
N TYR A 84 -2.38 3.47 9.69
CA TYR A 84 -3.02 4.34 8.70
C TYR A 84 -3.31 5.74 9.22
N LEU A 85 -3.79 5.87 10.45
CA LEU A 85 -4.10 7.18 11.04
C LEU A 85 -2.84 7.99 11.40
N LEU A 86 -1.69 7.33 11.54
CA LEU A 86 -0.40 7.96 11.88
C LEU A 86 0.50 8.20 10.65
N ASP A 87 0.26 7.53 9.53
CA ASP A 87 1.11 7.59 8.35
C ASP A 87 0.86 8.86 7.54
N GLU A 88 1.78 9.83 7.64
CA GLU A 88 1.78 11.06 6.82
C GLU A 88 2.27 10.82 5.38
N GLY A 89 2.81 9.64 5.05
CA GLY A 89 3.62 9.41 3.85
C GLY A 89 3.10 8.37 2.84
N GLY A 90 1.94 7.76 3.04
CA GLY A 90 1.35 6.79 2.10
C GLY A 90 2.14 5.47 1.96
N VAL A 91 2.98 5.13 2.93
CA VAL A 91 3.81 3.92 2.94
C VAL A 91 2.95 2.65 2.99
N ILE A 92 1.76 2.74 3.59
CA ILE A 92 0.78 1.65 3.60
C ILE A 92 0.25 1.34 2.19
N GLU A 93 0.13 2.34 1.31
CA GLU A 93 -0.32 2.13 -0.07
C GLU A 93 0.68 1.28 -0.87
N ALA A 94 1.97 1.34 -0.53
CA ALA A 94 3.00 0.49 -1.11
C ALA A 94 2.90 -0.98 -0.67
N ARG A 95 2.30 -1.28 0.50
CA ARG A 95 2.09 -2.66 1.00
C ARG A 95 0.87 -3.36 0.38
N GLY A 96 -0.13 -2.60 -0.09
CA GLY A 96 -1.39 -3.13 -0.64
C GLY A 96 -1.33 -3.56 -2.11
N LYS A 97 -0.21 -3.33 -2.80
CA LYS A 97 -0.05 -3.78 -4.19
C LYS A 97 0.31 -5.26 -4.18
N ASP A 98 -0.69 -6.12 -4.08
CA ASP A 98 -0.58 -7.53 -4.42
C ASP A 98 -0.01 -7.61 -5.85
N ILE A 99 1.31 -7.80 -5.96
CA ILE A 99 1.93 -8.17 -7.22
C ILE A 99 1.42 -9.58 -7.47
N LYS A 100 0.27 -9.70 -8.16
CA LYS A 100 -0.13 -10.96 -8.76
C LYS A 100 0.99 -11.33 -9.72
N LEU A 101 1.89 -12.19 -9.26
CA LEU A 101 2.92 -12.77 -10.10
C LEU A 101 2.17 -13.49 -11.22
N ARG A 102 2.15 -12.86 -12.40
CA ARG A 102 1.68 -13.51 -13.62
C ARG A 102 2.77 -14.50 -13.98
N LEU A 103 2.69 -15.67 -13.39
CA LEU A 103 3.64 -16.75 -13.65
C LEU A 103 3.69 -16.97 -15.16
N LEU A 104 4.91 -17.04 -15.69
CA LEU A 104 5.12 -17.36 -17.08
C LEU A 104 4.51 -18.74 -17.35
N ASP A 105 3.69 -18.85 -18.39
CA ASP A 105 3.21 -20.13 -18.88
C ASP A 105 4.40 -20.91 -19.46
N THR A 106 4.98 -21.77 -18.63
CA THR A 106 6.18 -22.53 -18.96
C THR A 106 5.92 -23.54 -20.08
N VAL A 107 4.70 -24.04 -20.21
CA VAL A 107 4.29 -24.98 -21.28
C VAL A 107 4.27 -24.27 -22.63
N ARG A 108 3.65 -23.09 -22.69
CA ARG A 108 3.66 -22.25 -23.89
C ARG A 108 5.06 -21.76 -24.23
N ALA A 109 5.84 -21.36 -23.22
CA ALA A 109 7.22 -20.91 -23.42
C ALA A 109 8.12 -22.01 -24.00
N GLN A 110 7.97 -23.25 -23.53
CA GLN A 110 8.74 -24.39 -24.07
C GLN A 110 8.29 -24.78 -25.49
N SER A 111 6.98 -24.86 -25.74
CA SER A 111 6.47 -25.22 -27.08
C SER A 111 6.85 -24.20 -28.16
N GLN A 112 6.92 -22.91 -27.82
CA GLN A 112 7.27 -21.84 -28.76
C GLN A 112 8.76 -21.47 -28.76
N LYS A 113 9.59 -22.14 -27.95
CA LYS A 113 11.01 -21.79 -27.75
C LYS A 113 11.78 -21.61 -29.05
N THR A 114 11.66 -22.56 -29.97
CA THR A 114 12.39 -22.56 -31.24
C THR A 114 12.00 -21.37 -32.12
N LEU A 115 10.72 -21.01 -32.17
CA LEU A 115 10.23 -19.87 -32.94
C LEU A 115 10.84 -18.57 -32.40
N TRP A 116 10.78 -18.37 -31.08
CA TRP A 116 11.35 -17.17 -30.44
C TRP A 116 12.87 -17.09 -30.56
N GLN A 117 13.57 -18.22 -30.51
CA GLN A 117 15.02 -18.27 -30.75
C GLN A 117 15.38 -17.90 -32.19
N LEU A 118 14.69 -18.47 -33.17
CA LEU A 118 14.93 -18.15 -34.59
C LEU A 118 14.58 -16.70 -34.91
N LEU A 119 13.52 -16.15 -34.32
CA LEU A 119 13.17 -14.76 -34.50
C LEU A 119 14.25 -13.83 -33.93
N ASN A 120 14.69 -14.07 -32.69
CA ASN A 120 15.67 -13.21 -32.04
C ASN A 120 17.09 -13.32 -32.60
N ILE A 121 17.48 -14.48 -33.15
CA ILE A 121 18.80 -14.69 -33.76
C ILE A 121 18.77 -14.36 -35.26
N GLY A 122 17.72 -14.77 -35.97
CA GLY A 122 17.59 -14.58 -37.41
C GLY A 122 17.35 -13.12 -37.78
N THR A 123 16.56 -12.38 -37.00
CA THR A 123 16.24 -10.97 -37.32
C THR A 123 17.50 -10.09 -37.37
N PRO A 124 18.38 -10.06 -36.36
CA PRO A 124 19.62 -9.26 -36.42
C PRO A 124 20.56 -9.67 -37.56
N LEU A 125 20.70 -10.98 -37.82
CA LEU A 125 21.55 -11.49 -38.90
C LEU A 125 21.02 -11.08 -40.28
N LEU A 126 19.70 -11.15 -40.48
CA LEU A 126 19.05 -10.70 -41.71
C LEU A 126 19.25 -9.20 -41.91
N PHE A 127 19.09 -8.38 -40.86
CA PHE A 127 19.37 -6.95 -40.92
C PHE A 127 20.83 -6.67 -41.31
N LEU A 128 21.79 -7.38 -40.71
CA LEU A 128 23.21 -7.21 -41.04
C LEU A 128 23.51 -7.59 -42.50
N ALA A 129 22.93 -8.69 -42.98
CA ALA A 129 23.10 -9.15 -44.36
C ALA A 129 22.50 -8.14 -45.36
N LEU A 130 21.30 -7.64 -45.09
CA LEU A 130 20.64 -6.62 -45.93
C LEU A 130 21.44 -5.33 -45.97
N PHE A 131 21.96 -4.88 -44.81
CA PHE A 131 22.81 -3.69 -44.75
C PHE A 131 24.13 -3.90 -45.52
N GLY A 132 24.79 -5.05 -45.33
CA GLY A 132 26.02 -5.39 -46.05
C GLY A 132 25.82 -5.47 -47.57
N TRP A 133 24.69 -6.03 -48.01
CA TRP A 133 24.34 -6.11 -49.43
C TRP A 133 24.03 -4.72 -50.01
N GLY A 134 23.18 -3.93 -49.34
CA GLY A 134 22.83 -2.57 -49.74
C GLY A 134 24.06 -1.66 -49.80
N PHE A 135 24.94 -1.74 -48.81
CA PHE A 135 26.20 -0.98 -48.79
C PHE A 135 27.13 -1.37 -49.94
N ASN A 136 27.30 -2.66 -50.23
CA ASN A 136 28.12 -3.11 -51.35
C ASN A 136 27.53 -2.71 -52.70
N TYR A 137 26.20 -2.77 -52.86
CA TYR A 137 25.52 -2.31 -54.07
C TYR A 137 25.73 -0.81 -54.29
N TYR A 138 25.54 0.00 -53.25
CA TYR A 138 25.81 1.44 -53.29
C TYR A 138 27.28 1.75 -53.61
N ARG A 139 28.21 1.04 -52.96
CA ARG A 139 29.66 1.20 -53.19
C ARG A 139 30.04 0.89 -54.63
N LYS A 140 29.51 -0.20 -55.21
CA LYS A 140 29.77 -0.58 -56.60
C LYS A 140 29.29 0.51 -57.58
N ASN A 141 28.11 1.08 -57.35
CA ASN A 141 27.57 2.11 -58.25
C ASN A 141 28.27 3.48 -58.14
N ARG A 142 28.90 3.79 -56.99
CA ARG A 142 29.55 5.09 -56.76
C ARG A 142 31.07 5.08 -56.95
N PHE A 143 31.74 3.95 -56.71
CA PHE A 143 33.21 3.87 -56.66
C PHE A 143 33.84 2.79 -57.56
N ALA A 144 33.06 1.91 -58.19
CA ALA A 144 33.59 0.98 -59.20
C ALA A 144 33.39 1.55 -60.61
N LYS A 145 34.14 2.61 -60.90
CA LYS A 145 34.59 2.99 -62.24
C LYS A 145 36.11 3.06 -62.19
#